data_AF-A0ABD5SKT7-F1
#
_entry.id   AF-A0ABD5SKT7-F1
#
_cell.length_a   1.000
_cell.length_b   1.000
_cell.length_c   1.000
_cell.angle_alpha   90.00
_cell.angle_beta   90.00
_cell.angle_gamma   90.00
#
_symmetry.space_group_name_H-M   'P 1'
#
loop_
_entity.id
_entity.type
_entity.pdbx_description
1 polymer ?
#
loop_
_entity_poly.entity_id
_entity_poly.type
_entity_poly.pdbx_seq_one_letter_code
_entity_poly.pdbx_strand_id
1 'polypeptide(L)'
;MVSTHNRQWHLASRPTGEPTADDFELTEETIPEPGPTEVLVRTAYLSVDPYMRGRMRDSESYADPWPVGEPMRARAVGTVVESNHAAFEAGDTVSGNLYWA
;
A
#
# COMPACT_ATOMS: atom_id res chain seq x y z
N MET A 1 -9.62 -15.75 -13.05
CA MET A 1 -9.20 -14.69 -13.98
C MET A 1 -8.03 -13.97 -13.31
N VAL A 2 -6.93 -13.74 -14.03
CA VAL A 2 -5.83 -12.92 -13.51
C VAL A 2 -6.30 -11.47 -13.60
N SER A 3 -6.28 -10.73 -12.48
CA SER A 3 -6.56 -9.29 -12.52
C SER A 3 -5.50 -8.64 -13.39
N THR A 4 -5.92 -7.81 -14.36
CA THR A 4 -5.00 -7.05 -15.22
C THR A 4 -4.70 -5.66 -14.66
N HIS A 5 -5.33 -5.29 -13.54
CA HIS A 5 -5.19 -3.99 -12.90
C HIS A 5 -4.79 -4.14 -11.45
N ASN A 6 -4.01 -3.17 -10.98
CA ASN A 6 -3.61 -2.96 -9.61
C ASN A 6 -4.59 -1.97 -8.97
N ARG A 7 -5.40 -2.43 -8.02
CA ARG A 7 -6.41 -1.57 -7.37
C ARG A 7 -5.81 -0.97 -6.12
N GLN A 8 -5.75 0.35 -6.02
CA GLN A 8 -5.11 1.02 -4.90
C GLN A 8 -6.12 1.85 -4.13
N TRP A 9 -6.06 1.80 -2.80
CA TRP A 9 -6.79 2.77 -1.98
C TRP A 9 -5.90 3.98 -1.72
N HIS A 10 -6.34 5.16 -2.13
CA HIS A 10 -5.65 6.43 -1.92
C HIS A 10 -6.27 7.20 -0.74
N LEU A 11 -5.46 8.02 -0.08
CA LEU A 11 -5.96 9.01 0.86
C LEU A 11 -6.54 10.20 0.09
N ALA A 12 -7.84 10.21 -0.17
CA ALA A 12 -8.48 11.24 -0.98
C ALA A 12 -8.57 12.59 -0.27
N SER A 13 -8.76 12.57 1.06
CA SER A 13 -8.74 13.79 1.87
C SER A 13 -8.33 13.48 3.32
N ARG A 14 -8.16 14.52 4.15
CA ARG A 14 -7.80 14.34 5.56
C ARG A 14 -9.07 14.18 6.41
N PRO A 15 -9.26 13.04 7.10
CA PRO A 15 -10.42 12.83 7.95
C PRO A 15 -10.56 13.87 9.06
N THR A 16 -11.74 14.49 9.14
CA THR A 16 -12.16 15.29 10.30
C THR A 16 -12.90 14.39 11.29
N GLY A 17 -12.27 14.08 12.43
CA GLY A 17 -12.83 13.13 13.40
C GLY A 17 -12.59 11.67 13.01
N GLU A 18 -13.64 10.87 12.94
CA GLU A 18 -13.58 9.47 12.50
C GLU A 18 -13.49 9.39 10.97
N PRO A 19 -12.60 8.56 10.39
CA PRO A 19 -12.54 8.37 8.94
C PRO A 19 -13.86 7.85 8.36
N THR A 20 -14.30 8.45 7.27
CA THR A 20 -15.45 7.98 6.49
C THR A 20 -14.98 7.38 5.16
N ALA A 21 -15.90 6.78 4.41
CA ALA A 21 -15.57 6.26 3.08
C ALA A 21 -15.11 7.36 2.11
N ASP A 22 -15.60 8.59 2.27
CA ASP A 22 -15.26 9.74 1.40
C ASP A 22 -13.82 10.24 1.59
N ASP A 23 -13.15 9.84 2.67
CA ASP A 23 -11.73 10.14 2.89
C ASP A 23 -10.79 9.27 2.04
N PHE A 24 -11.34 8.26 1.35
CA PHE A 24 -10.60 7.30 0.56
C PHE A 24 -11.13 7.21 -0.87
N GLU A 25 -10.24 6.92 -1.80
CA GLU A 25 -10.59 6.71 -3.21
C GLU A 25 -10.00 5.38 -3.68
N LEU A 26 -10.80 4.55 -4.35
CA LEU A 26 -10.30 3.36 -5.01
C LEU A 26 -9.93 3.71 -6.44
N THR A 27 -8.64 3.60 -6.76
CA THR A 27 -8.11 3.81 -8.10
C THR A 27 -7.74 2.47 -8.74
N GLU A 28 -7.67 2.44 -10.07
CA GLU A 28 -7.14 1.31 -10.82
C GLU A 28 -5.95 1.77 -11.63
N GLU A 29 -4.80 1.11 -11.43
CA GLU A 29 -3.57 1.36 -12.16
C GLU A 29 -3.13 0.12 -12.92
N THR A 30 -2.22 0.28 -13.88
CA THR A 30 -1.53 -0.84 -14.51
C THR A 30 -0.63 -1.53 -13.49
N ILE A 31 -0.53 -2.86 -13.55
CA ILE A 31 0.44 -3.59 -12.73
C ILE A 31 1.85 -3.19 -13.19
N PRO A 32 2.70 -2.66 -12.30
CA PRO A 32 4.04 -2.22 -12.68
C PRO A 32 4.97 -3.42 -12.89
N GLU A 33 5.98 -3.25 -13.74
CA GLU A 33 7.13 -4.16 -13.81
C GLU A 33 8.17 -3.75 -12.76
N PRO A 34 8.77 -4.68 -12.02
CA PRO A 34 9.78 -4.34 -11.02
C PRO A 34 11.04 -3.80 -11.69
N GLY A 35 11.57 -2.68 -11.21
CA GLY A 35 12.85 -2.13 -11.65
C GLY A 35 14.06 -2.97 -11.19
N PRO A 36 15.28 -2.51 -11.49
CA PRO A 36 16.50 -3.15 -10.99
C PRO A 36 16.49 -3.23 -9.46
N THR A 37 16.80 -4.41 -8.91
CA THR A 37 16.78 -4.67 -7.46
C THR A 37 15.41 -4.49 -6.79
N GLU A 38 14.32 -4.53 -7.55
CA GLU A 38 12.97 -4.49 -6.99
C GLU A 38 12.29 -5.86 -7.10
N VAL A 39 11.19 -6.00 -6.35
CA VAL A 39 10.31 -7.17 -6.40
C VAL A 39 8.88 -6.70 -6.55
N LEU A 40 8.13 -7.38 -7.42
CA LEU A 40 6.68 -7.18 -7.52
C LEU A 40 6.00 -8.15 -6.57
N VAL A 41 5.21 -7.60 -5.64
CA VAL A 41 4.50 -8.38 -4.63
C VAL A 41 3.01 -8.27 -4.89
N ARG A 42 2.33 -9.42 -4.99
CA ARG A 42 0.87 -9.49 -4.90
C ARG A 42 0.46 -9.56 -3.44
N THR A 43 -0.10 -8.47 -2.92
CA THR A 43 -0.58 -8.40 -1.54
C THR A 43 -1.73 -9.37 -1.32
N ALA A 44 -1.71 -10.08 -0.19
CA ALA A 44 -2.77 -11.01 0.22
C ALA A 44 -3.50 -10.53 1.48
N TYR A 45 -2.77 -9.90 2.41
CA TYR A 45 -3.31 -9.42 3.67
C TYR A 45 -2.73 -8.05 4.01
N LEU A 46 -3.59 -7.19 4.56
CA LEU A 46 -3.25 -5.84 5.04
C LEU A 46 -3.56 -5.76 6.53
N SER A 47 -2.65 -5.18 7.30
CA SER A 47 -2.89 -4.80 8.70
C SER A 47 -3.64 -3.47 8.73
N VAL A 48 -4.67 -3.38 9.58
CA VAL A 48 -5.40 -2.15 9.86
C VAL A 48 -5.15 -1.79 11.31
N ASP A 49 -4.31 -0.78 11.53
CA ASP A 49 -3.78 -0.47 12.85
C ASP A 49 -4.18 0.94 13.34
N PRO A 50 -4.38 1.16 14.65
CA PRO A 50 -4.75 2.48 15.18
C PRO A 50 -3.77 3.60 14.83
N TYR A 51 -2.47 3.30 14.65
CA TYR A 51 -1.46 4.32 14.30
C TYR A 51 -1.76 4.98 12.95
N MET A 52 -2.44 4.29 12.04
CA MET A 52 -2.78 4.79 10.71
C MET A 52 -3.58 6.10 10.80
N ARG A 53 -4.44 6.24 11.82
CA ARG A 53 -5.22 7.47 12.03
C ARG A 53 -4.31 8.69 12.26
N GLY A 54 -3.19 8.50 12.95
CA GLY A 54 -2.20 9.54 13.19
C GLY A 54 -1.49 9.96 11.89
N ARG A 55 -1.17 8.98 11.03
CA ARG A 55 -0.56 9.23 9.71
C ARG A 55 -1.49 10.00 8.76
N MET A 56 -2.80 9.89 8.89
CA MET A 56 -3.75 10.67 8.06
C MET A 56 -3.86 12.15 8.47
N ARG A 57 -3.36 12.55 9.66
CA ARG A 57 -3.45 13.94 10.17
C ARG A 57 -2.25 14.77 9.71
N ASP A 58 -2.51 16.04 9.43
CA ASP A 58 -1.46 17.05 9.25
C ASP A 58 -1.08 17.66 10.60
N SER A 59 -0.48 16.85 11.46
CA SER A 59 -0.07 17.29 12.80
C SER A 59 1.31 16.76 13.12
N GLU A 60 2.08 17.55 13.87
CA GLU A 60 3.40 17.15 14.34
C GLU A 60 3.33 15.80 15.08
N SER A 61 4.12 14.84 14.62
CA SER A 61 4.13 13.46 15.08
C SER A 61 5.52 12.88 14.91
N TYR A 62 5.79 11.75 15.54
CA TYR A 62 7.05 11.02 15.42
C TYR A 62 7.28 10.42 14.02
N ALA A 63 6.27 10.44 13.16
CA ALA A 63 6.35 9.92 11.80
C ALA A 63 5.52 10.80 10.85
N ASP A 64 6.04 10.99 9.63
CA ASP A 64 5.46 11.91 8.64
C ASP A 64 4.00 11.59 8.31
N PRO A 65 3.14 12.59 8.05
CA PRO A 65 1.82 12.35 7.51
C PRO A 65 1.88 11.62 6.17
N TRP A 66 0.87 10.80 5.88
CA TRP A 66 0.65 10.33 4.52
C TRP A 66 0.18 11.50 3.64
N PRO A 67 0.69 11.60 2.41
CA PRO A 67 0.24 12.63 1.48
C PRO A 67 -1.19 12.34 1.02
N VAL A 68 -1.96 13.39 0.80
CA VAL A 68 -3.26 13.30 0.14
C VAL A 68 -3.04 13.04 -1.36
N GLY A 69 -3.85 12.16 -1.94
CA GLY A 69 -3.77 11.73 -3.33
C GLY A 69 -2.84 10.54 -3.56
N GLU A 70 -2.12 10.07 -2.54
CA GLU A 70 -1.20 8.94 -2.63
C GLU A 70 -1.82 7.64 -2.09
N PRO A 71 -1.31 6.47 -2.52
CA PRO A 71 -1.75 5.18 -2.00
C PRO A 71 -1.50 5.04 -0.50
N MET A 72 -2.51 4.52 0.20
CA MET A 72 -2.46 4.15 1.60
C MET A 72 -1.38 3.09 1.83
N ARG A 73 -0.74 3.12 3.00
CA ARG A 73 0.32 2.18 3.38
C ARG A 73 -0.07 1.36 4.60
N ALA A 74 0.32 0.09 4.64
CA ALA A 74 0.22 -0.72 5.85
C ALA A 74 1.31 -1.76 5.93
N ARG A 75 1.45 -2.36 7.11
CA ARG A 75 2.11 -3.65 7.19
C ARG A 75 1.27 -4.68 6.45
N ALA A 76 1.91 -5.46 5.59
CA ALA A 76 1.23 -6.37 4.69
C ALA A 76 1.97 -7.71 4.58
N VAL A 77 1.25 -8.74 4.15
CA VAL A 77 1.80 -10.03 3.74
C VAL A 77 1.36 -10.29 2.30
N GLY A 78 2.30 -10.74 1.48
CA GLY A 78 2.06 -11.01 0.07
C GLY A 78 2.99 -12.06 -0.49
N THR A 79 2.76 -12.39 -1.76
CA THR A 79 3.60 -13.32 -2.52
C THR A 79 4.37 -12.55 -3.59
N VAL A 80 5.67 -12.79 -3.68
CA VAL A 80 6.48 -12.27 -4.79
C VAL A 80 5.98 -12.94 -6.08
N VAL A 81 5.60 -12.13 -7.07
CA VAL A 81 5.15 -12.63 -8.38
C VAL A 81 6.21 -12.45 -9.47
N GLU A 82 7.11 -11.47 -9.30
CA GLU A 82 8.26 -11.23 -10.16
C GLU A 82 9.38 -10.59 -9.33
N SER A 83 10.64 -10.93 -9.62
CA SER A 83 11.80 -10.46 -8.86
C SER A 83 12.97 -10.13 -9.75
N ASN A 84 13.51 -8.92 -9.57
CA ASN A 84 14.80 -8.47 -10.10
C ASN A 84 15.82 -8.29 -8.96
N HIS A 85 15.57 -8.90 -7.79
CA HIS A 85 16.43 -8.83 -6.60
C HIS A 85 16.99 -10.21 -6.25
N ALA A 86 18.31 -10.32 -6.06
CA ALA A 86 19.02 -11.59 -5.83
C ALA A 86 18.70 -12.33 -4.51
N ALA A 87 17.80 -11.80 -3.69
CA ALA A 87 17.46 -12.34 -2.37
C ALA A 87 16.02 -12.84 -2.28
N PHE A 88 15.25 -12.69 -3.36
CA PHE A 88 13.85 -13.04 -3.43
C PHE A 88 13.56 -13.71 -4.76
N GLU A 89 12.71 -14.71 -4.76
CA GLU A 89 12.28 -15.44 -5.93
C GLU A 89 10.76 -15.41 -6.05
N ALA A 90 10.24 -15.59 -7.27
CA ALA A 90 8.79 -15.70 -7.47
C ALA A 90 8.23 -16.89 -6.69
N GLY A 91 7.15 -16.67 -5.93
CA GLY A 91 6.54 -17.63 -5.02
C GLY A 91 6.87 -17.41 -3.55
N ASP A 92 7.89 -16.61 -3.22
CA ASP A 92 8.23 -16.29 -1.84
C ASP A 92 7.09 -15.57 -1.11
N THR A 93 6.86 -15.94 0.15
CA THR A 93 5.97 -15.20 1.04
C THR A 93 6.77 -14.16 1.81
N VAL A 94 6.39 -12.90 1.65
CA VAL A 94 7.10 -11.76 2.24
C VAL A 94 6.17 -10.93 3.12
N SER A 95 6.77 -10.19 4.07
CA SER A 95 6.05 -9.18 4.85
C SER A 95 6.84 -7.87 4.89
N GLY A 96 6.14 -6.75 4.89
CA GLY A 96 6.76 -5.43 4.84
C GLY A 96 5.76 -4.31 4.96
N ASN A 97 6.23 -3.07 4.82
CA ASN A 97 5.36 -1.91 4.67
C ASN A 97 5.06 -1.73 3.18
N LEU A 98 3.86 -2.13 2.76
CA LEU A 98 3.42 -2.09 1.37
C LEU A 98 2.23 -1.14 1.21
N TYR A 99 1.84 -0.89 -0.03
CA TYR A 99 0.62 -0.17 -0.34
C TYR A 99 -0.62 -1.02 -0.10
N TRP A 100 -1.77 -0.38 0.12
CA TRP A 100 -3.08 -1.01 0.03
C TRP A 100 -3.43 -1.25 -1.44
N ALA A 101 -2.79 -2.28 -2.01
CA ALA A 101 -2.74 -2.57 -3.44
C ALA A 101 -2.71 -4.09 -3.68
#